data_AF-A0A7V9U8N4-F1
#
_entry.id   AF-A0A7V9U8N4-F1
#
_cell.length_a   1.000
_cell.length_b   1.000
_cell.length_c   1.000
_cell.angle_alpha   90.00
_cell.angle_beta   90.00
_cell.angle_gamma   90.00
#
_symmetry.space_group_name_H-M   'P 1'
#
loop_
_entity.id
_entity.type
_entity.pdbx_description
1 polymer ?
#
loop_
_entity_poly.entity_id
_entity_poly.type
_entity_poly.pdbx_seq_one_letter_code
_entity_poly.pdbx_strand_id
1 'polypeptide(L)'
;MHRAFSGHFGPSRQGWRVVPIGPAATLALSQYLSLRHRHRFAESADLWLGDRGKRFGYDGLSRALRRRAQRAGIQGFHPHKLRHTAAHRWLAKGGSESGLMGMAGWTRTDTLVRHTRARASERAAEEARRVNLGEL
;
A
#
# COMPACT_ATOMS: atom_id res chain seq x y z
N MET A 1 11.57 22.44 0.00
CA MET A 1 11.73 22.44 1.46
C MET A 1 11.16 21.13 2.02
N HIS A 2 11.95 20.05 2.03
CA HIS A 2 11.53 18.73 2.53
C HIS A 2 11.69 18.70 4.06
N ARG A 3 10.60 18.66 4.81
CA ARG A 3 10.66 18.26 6.23
C ARG A 3 10.70 16.74 6.30
N ALA A 4 11.87 16.20 6.66
CA ALA A 4 11.97 14.80 7.08
C ALA A 4 11.18 14.64 8.39
N PHE A 5 10.15 13.78 8.35
CA PHE A 5 9.48 13.32 9.56
C PHE A 5 10.41 12.32 10.26
N SER A 6 11.18 12.82 11.23
CA SER A 6 12.04 12.00 12.09
C SER A 6 11.23 11.57 13.32
N GLY A 7 10.68 10.36 13.30
CA GLY A 7 10.13 9.71 14.48
C GLY A 7 10.64 8.28 14.54
N HIS A 8 11.08 7.86 15.73
CA HIS A 8 11.48 6.48 16.00
C HIS A 8 10.19 5.68 16.29
N PHE A 9 9.85 4.73 15.42
CA PHE A 9 8.57 4.01 15.49
C PHE A 9 8.82 2.50 15.65
N GLY A 10 8.81 2.02 16.89
CA GLY A 10 8.82 0.59 17.22
C GLY A 10 7.41 -0.03 17.18
N PRO A 11 7.30 -1.36 17.02
CA PRO A 11 6.00 -2.04 16.96
C PRO A 11 5.37 -2.15 18.35
N SER A 12 4.17 -1.59 18.54
CA SER A 12 3.36 -1.85 19.73
C SER A 12 2.49 -3.11 19.52
N ARG A 13 2.26 -3.84 20.60
CA ARG A 13 1.37 -5.04 20.64
C ARG A 13 -0.11 -4.72 20.36
N GLN A 14 -0.48 -3.49 20.03
CA GLN A 14 -1.85 -2.99 19.88
C GLN A 14 -1.98 -2.08 18.64
N GLY A 15 -2.35 -2.69 17.50
CA GLY A 15 -3.39 -2.20 16.58
C GLY A 15 -3.19 -0.98 15.67
N TRP A 16 -2.26 -0.05 15.95
CA TRP A 16 -2.17 1.22 15.22
C TRP A 16 -0.81 1.39 14.57
N ARG A 17 -0.78 1.86 13.32
CA ARG A 17 0.47 2.18 12.60
C ARG A 17 0.28 3.40 11.73
N VAL A 18 1.32 4.23 11.65
CA VAL A 18 1.38 5.34 10.71
C VAL A 18 1.88 4.80 9.38
N VAL A 19 1.15 5.11 8.30
CA VAL A 19 1.55 4.74 6.93
C VAL A 19 1.83 6.03 6.17
N PRO A 20 3.10 6.37 5.87
CA PRO A 20 3.40 7.50 5.00
C PRO A 20 2.76 7.28 3.63
N ILE A 21 2.07 8.30 3.14
CA ILE A 21 1.46 8.33 1.81
C ILE A 21 2.25 9.27 0.91
N GLY A 22 2.48 8.83 -0.33
CA GLY A 22 3.19 9.63 -1.33
C GLY A 22 2.30 10.69 -1.98
N PRO A 23 2.88 11.61 -2.78
CA PRO A 23 2.18 12.76 -3.36
C PRO A 23 0.91 12.40 -4.14
N ALA A 24 0.93 11.31 -4.92
CA ALA A 24 -0.22 10.87 -5.69
C ALA A 24 -1.39 10.41 -4.80
N ALA A 25 -1.10 9.73 -3.69
CA ALA A 25 -2.12 9.29 -2.73
C ALA A 25 -2.68 10.49 -1.95
N THR A 26 -1.82 11.44 -1.56
CA THR A 26 -2.24 12.70 -0.94
C THR A 26 -3.17 13.48 -1.87
N LEU A 27 -2.81 13.65 -3.14
CA LEU A 27 -3.65 14.35 -4.12
C LEU A 27 -5.02 13.69 -4.29
N ALA A 28 -5.04 12.36 -4.45
CA ALA A 28 -6.30 11.63 -4.58
C ALA A 28 -7.17 11.74 -3.31
N LEU A 29 -6.55 11.74 -2.13
CA LEU A 29 -7.26 11.91 -0.86
C LEU A 29 -7.82 13.33 -0.73
N SER A 30 -7.05 14.37 -1.07
CA SER A 30 -7.52 15.75 -1.06
C SER A 30 -8.72 15.95 -1.99
N GLN A 31 -8.65 15.43 -3.23
CA GLN A 31 -9.77 15.49 -4.18
C GLN A 31 -11.02 14.78 -3.64
N TYR A 32 -10.83 13.60 -3.04
CA TYR A 32 -11.92 12.88 -2.41
C TYR A 32 -12.55 13.68 -1.27
N LEU A 33 -11.75 14.25 -0.37
CA LEU A 33 -12.24 15.05 0.75
C LEU A 33 -13.04 16.27 0.27
N SER A 34 -12.57 16.99 -0.76
CA SER A 34 -13.31 18.11 -1.36
C SER A 34 -14.68 17.69 -1.88
N LEU A 35 -14.80 16.52 -2.54
CA LEU A 35 -16.07 15.99 -3.00
C LEU A 35 -16.94 15.44 -1.86
N ARG A 36 -16.31 14.86 -0.84
CA ARG A 36 -16.96 14.24 0.32
C ARG A 36 -17.81 15.26 1.10
N HIS A 37 -17.40 16.52 1.16
CA HIS A 37 -18.16 17.58 1.85
C HIS A 37 -19.58 17.79 1.27
N ARG A 38 -19.80 17.44 0.01
CA ARG A 38 -21.13 17.54 -0.64
C ARG A 38 -21.92 16.23 -0.57
N HIS A 39 -21.37 15.20 0.06
CA HIS A 39 -22.04 13.90 0.16
C HIS A 39 -23.15 13.95 1.21
N ARG A 40 -24.26 13.24 0.97
CA ARG A 40 -25.39 13.14 1.91
C ARG A 40 -25.08 12.58 3.30
N PHE A 41 -23.89 12.01 3.48
CA PHE A 41 -23.39 11.48 4.76
C PHE A 41 -22.08 12.16 5.18
N ALA A 42 -21.87 13.42 4.78
CA ALA A 42 -20.65 14.17 5.09
C ALA A 42 -20.36 14.24 6.60
N GLU A 43 -21.42 14.30 7.42
CA GLU A 43 -21.35 14.34 8.90
C GLU A 43 -20.97 13.01 9.55
N SER A 44 -20.88 11.92 8.79
CA SER A 44 -20.39 10.64 9.33
C SER A 44 -18.92 10.75 9.74
N ALA A 45 -18.55 10.09 10.84
CA ALA A 45 -17.15 9.96 11.28
C ALA A 45 -16.31 9.05 10.35
N ASP A 46 -16.93 8.24 9.49
CA ASP A 46 -16.19 7.35 8.58
C ASP A 46 -15.54 8.13 7.43
N LEU A 47 -14.24 7.89 7.18
CA LEU A 47 -13.53 8.55 6.07
C LEU A 47 -14.19 8.20 4.72
N TRP A 48 -14.41 6.92 4.46
CA TRP A 48 -15.01 6.42 3.21
C TRP A 48 -16.52 6.29 3.34
N LEU A 49 -17.26 6.99 2.47
CA LEU A 49 -18.71 6.98 2.49
C LEU A 49 -19.29 6.00 1.48
N GLY A 50 -20.27 5.21 1.93
CA GLY A 50 -21.06 4.34 1.07
C GLY A 50 -22.21 5.12 0.43
N ASP A 51 -22.68 4.65 -0.72
CA ASP A 51 -23.71 5.32 -1.50
C ASP A 51 -25.07 5.29 -0.78
N ARG A 52 -25.52 4.16 -0.22
CA ARG A 52 -26.92 3.92 0.23
C ARG A 52 -27.16 3.91 1.75
N GLY A 53 -26.52 4.80 2.51
CA GLY A 53 -26.68 4.86 3.98
C GLY A 53 -26.04 3.68 4.73
N LYS A 54 -25.48 2.71 4.01
CA LYS A 54 -24.65 1.66 4.56
C LYS A 54 -23.21 2.15 4.63
N ARG A 55 -22.53 1.82 5.73
CA ARG A 55 -21.09 2.02 5.89
C ARG A 55 -20.33 1.43 4.70
N PHE A 56 -19.29 2.12 4.24
CA PHE A 56 -18.44 1.60 3.18
C PHE A 56 -17.67 0.36 3.68
N GLY A 57 -18.11 -0.81 3.21
CA GLY A 57 -17.55 -2.10 3.60
C GLY A 57 -16.59 -2.71 2.56
N TYR A 58 -16.02 -3.85 2.92
CA TYR A 58 -15.08 -4.59 2.07
C TYR A 58 -15.67 -4.97 0.69
N ASP A 59 -16.94 -5.33 0.63
CA ASP A 59 -17.60 -5.66 -0.64
C ASP A 59 -17.73 -4.43 -1.54
N GLY A 60 -18.03 -3.28 -0.96
CA GLY A 60 -18.08 -1.99 -1.65
C GLY A 60 -16.72 -1.65 -2.26
N LEU A 61 -15.65 -1.77 -1.47
CA LEU A 61 -14.27 -1.60 -1.90
C LEU A 61 -13.90 -2.57 -3.03
N SER A 62 -14.14 -3.86 -2.83
CA SER A 62 -13.82 -4.91 -3.79
C SER A 62 -14.53 -4.69 -5.12
N ARG A 63 -15.83 -4.38 -5.09
CA ARG A 63 -16.62 -4.06 -6.29
C ARG A 63 -16.12 -2.78 -6.97
N ALA A 64 -15.85 -1.72 -6.22
CA ALA A 64 -15.35 -0.46 -6.77
C ALA A 64 -14.01 -0.63 -7.49
N LEU A 65 -13.07 -1.35 -6.88
CA LEU A 65 -11.77 -1.61 -7.49
C LEU A 65 -11.86 -2.57 -8.68
N ARG A 66 -12.68 -3.63 -8.61
CA ARG A 66 -12.90 -4.54 -9.75
C ARG A 66 -13.48 -3.81 -10.96
N ARG A 67 -14.45 -2.91 -10.78
CA ARG A 67 -14.98 -2.09 -11.88
C ARG A 67 -13.90 -1.22 -12.52
N ARG A 68 -13.01 -0.62 -11.72
CA ARG A 68 -11.87 0.16 -12.24
C ARG A 68 -10.88 -0.72 -13.00
N ALA A 69 -10.59 -1.92 -12.48
CA ALA A 69 -9.71 -2.88 -13.15
C ALA A 69 -10.29 -3.33 -14.51
N GLN A 70 -11.58 -3.65 -14.58
CA GLN A 70 -12.27 -3.99 -15.83
C GLN A 70 -12.17 -2.87 -16.86
N ARG A 71 -12.43 -1.61 -16.45
CA ARG A 71 -12.29 -0.43 -17.32
C ARG A 71 -10.86 -0.21 -17.82
N ALA A 72 -9.88 -0.67 -17.06
CA ALA A 72 -8.46 -0.62 -17.42
C ALA A 72 -7.97 -1.88 -18.17
N GLY A 73 -8.86 -2.82 -18.51
CA GLY A 73 -8.49 -4.07 -19.18
C GLY A 73 -7.72 -5.08 -18.31
N ILE A 74 -7.69 -4.88 -16.98
CA ILE A 74 -6.91 -5.73 -16.07
C ILE A 74 -7.72 -6.98 -15.70
N GLN A 75 -7.21 -8.14 -16.10
CA GLN A 75 -7.81 -9.44 -15.83
C GLN A 75 -7.45 -10.01 -14.45
N GLY A 76 -8.37 -10.77 -13.86
CA GLY A 76 -8.16 -11.48 -12.59
C GLY A 76 -7.83 -10.56 -11.39
N PHE A 77 -8.38 -9.35 -11.36
CA PHE A 77 -8.07 -8.38 -10.30
C PHE A 77 -8.74 -8.73 -8.96
N HIS A 78 -7.96 -8.65 -7.87
CA HIS A 78 -8.45 -8.67 -6.49
C HIS A 78 -7.62 -7.73 -5.61
N PRO A 79 -8.18 -7.19 -4.50
CA PRO A 79 -7.52 -6.16 -3.68
C PRO A 79 -6.10 -6.54 -3.21
N HIS A 80 -5.85 -7.82 -2.89
CA HIS A 80 -4.51 -8.25 -2.46
C HIS A 80 -3.43 -8.01 -3.53
N LYS A 81 -3.75 -7.98 -4.83
CA LYS A 81 -2.77 -7.65 -5.88
C LYS A 81 -2.14 -6.29 -5.67
N LEU A 82 -2.90 -5.30 -5.18
CA LEU A 82 -2.35 -3.97 -4.87
C LEU A 82 -1.29 -4.03 -3.78
N ARG A 83 -1.47 -4.89 -2.76
CA ARG A 83 -0.48 -5.08 -1.69
C ARG A 83 0.77 -5.80 -2.20
N HIS A 84 0.61 -6.80 -3.08
CA HIS A 84 1.74 -7.42 -3.77
C HIS A 84 2.53 -6.41 -4.60
N THR A 85 1.84 -5.58 -5.39
CA THR A 85 2.49 -4.54 -6.20
C THR A 85 3.22 -3.52 -5.33
N ALA A 86 2.63 -3.09 -4.21
CA ALA A 86 3.28 -2.16 -3.28
C ALA A 86 4.56 -2.76 -2.66
N ALA A 87 4.49 -4.00 -2.17
CA ALA A 87 5.64 -4.72 -1.62
C ALA A 87 6.75 -4.91 -2.66
N HIS A 88 6.39 -5.28 -3.90
CA HIS A 88 7.35 -5.43 -4.98
C HIS A 88 8.04 -4.11 -5.31
N ARG A 89 7.26 -3.02 -5.48
CA ARG A 89 7.82 -1.69 -5.79
C ARG A 89 8.71 -1.15 -4.68
N TRP A 90 8.39 -1.43 -3.42
CA TRP A 90 9.23 -1.08 -2.29
C TRP A 90 10.63 -1.69 -2.40
N LEU A 91 10.70 -3.02 -2.56
CA LEU A 91 11.98 -3.72 -2.68
C LEU A 91 12.74 -3.35 -3.95
N ALA A 92 12.03 -3.21 -5.08
CA ALA A 92 12.64 -2.80 -6.35
C ALA A 92 13.24 -1.38 -6.32
N LYS A 93 12.84 -0.54 -5.35
CA LYS A 93 13.43 0.78 -5.10
C LYS A 93 14.47 0.77 -3.98
N GLY A 94 14.95 -0.42 -3.57
CA GLY A 94 15.98 -0.58 -2.54
C GLY A 94 15.47 -0.41 -1.11
N GLY A 95 14.15 -0.41 -0.89
CA GLY A 95 13.60 -0.38 0.45
C GLY A 95 13.91 -1.67 1.22
N SER A 96 14.19 -1.57 2.52
CA SER A 96 14.52 -2.74 3.34
C SER A 96 13.31 -3.63 3.63
N GLU A 97 13.54 -4.92 3.84
CA GLU A 97 12.51 -5.88 4.24
C GLU A 97 11.88 -5.53 5.60
N SER A 98 12.71 -5.11 6.56
CA SER A 98 12.25 -4.66 7.88
C SER A 98 11.35 -3.42 7.79
N GLY A 99 11.70 -2.45 6.93
CA GLY A 99 10.89 -1.27 6.68
C GLY A 99 9.55 -1.61 6.02
N LEU A 100 9.56 -2.56 5.07
CA LEU A 100 8.33 -3.08 4.46
C LEU A 100 7.42 -3.75 5.49
N MET A 101 7.98 -4.57 6.38
CA MET A 101 7.23 -5.22 7.45
C MET A 101 6.59 -4.21 8.40
N GLY A 102 7.32 -3.16 8.81
CA GLY A 102 6.80 -2.07 9.63
C GLY A 102 5.63 -1.33 8.95
N MET A 103 5.82 -0.93 7.68
CA MET A 103 4.78 -0.28 6.86
C MET A 103 3.53 -1.15 6.66
N ALA A 104 3.73 -2.42 6.35
CA ALA A 104 2.66 -3.34 6.03
C ALA A 104 1.92 -3.86 7.28
N GLY A 105 2.52 -3.71 8.47
CA GLY A 105 2.03 -4.27 9.71
C GLY A 105 2.20 -5.79 9.76
N TRP A 106 3.27 -6.32 9.17
CA TRP A 106 3.57 -7.76 9.17
C TRP A 106 4.52 -8.07 10.31
N THR A 107 4.11 -8.99 11.18
CA THR A 107 4.93 -9.46 12.30
C THR A 107 5.69 -10.74 11.96
N ARG A 108 5.26 -11.47 10.93
CA ARG A 108 5.83 -12.76 10.55
C ARG A 108 6.50 -12.68 9.17
N THR A 109 7.73 -13.16 9.09
CA THR A 109 8.54 -13.16 7.87
C THR A 109 7.95 -14.06 6.77
N ASP A 110 7.17 -15.10 7.13
CA ASP A 110 6.43 -15.92 6.16
C ASP A 110 5.51 -15.08 5.26
N THR A 111 4.94 -14.02 5.84
CA THR A 111 4.01 -13.11 5.17
C THR A 111 4.77 -12.22 4.20
N LEU A 112 5.96 -11.74 4.57
CA LEU A 112 6.87 -11.04 3.68
C LEU A 112 7.22 -11.92 2.48
N VAL A 113 7.71 -13.14 2.72
CA VAL A 113 8.12 -14.08 1.66
C VAL A 113 6.95 -14.36 0.70
N ARG A 114 5.74 -14.61 1.20
CA ARG A 114 4.55 -14.82 0.37
C ARG A 114 4.29 -13.64 -0.58
N HIS A 115 4.54 -12.41 -0.13
CA HIS A 115 4.27 -11.23 -0.94
C HIS A 115 5.38 -10.87 -1.93
N THR A 116 6.61 -11.32 -1.69
CA THR A 116 7.81 -10.91 -2.44
C THR A 116 8.39 -12.02 -3.31
N ARG A 117 7.97 -13.28 -3.11
CA ARG A 117 8.50 -14.49 -3.77
C ARG A 117 8.51 -14.42 -5.29
N ALA A 118 7.45 -13.91 -5.92
CA ALA A 118 7.28 -13.92 -7.38
C ALA A 118 8.42 -13.22 -8.15
N ARG A 119 9.19 -12.36 -7.49
CA ARG A 119 10.25 -11.52 -8.07
C ARG A 119 11.58 -11.70 -7.35
N ALA A 120 11.73 -12.73 -6.52
CA ALA A 120 12.93 -12.91 -5.70
C ALA A 120 14.19 -13.14 -6.53
N SER A 121 14.10 -14.00 -7.55
CA SER A 121 15.23 -14.31 -8.45
C SER A 121 15.68 -13.10 -9.27
N GLU A 122 14.75 -12.31 -9.80
CA GLU A 122 15.05 -11.07 -10.54
C GLU A 122 15.83 -10.08 -9.65
N ARG A 123 15.37 -9.89 -8.40
CA ARG A 123 16.05 -9.01 -7.43
C ARG A 123 17.44 -9.52 -7.06
N ALA A 124 17.58 -10.81 -6.79
CA ALA A 124 18.89 -11.40 -6.45
C ALA A 124 19.91 -11.19 -7.58
N ALA A 125 19.48 -11.29 -8.84
CA ALA A 125 20.34 -11.01 -9.99
C ALA A 125 20.72 -9.53 -10.11
N GLU A 126 19.78 -8.60 -9.87
CA GLU A 126 20.07 -7.16 -9.83
C GLU A 126 21.01 -6.79 -8.68
N GLU A 127 20.80 -7.36 -7.49
CA GLU A 127 21.64 -7.14 -6.32
C GLU A 127 23.05 -7.68 -6.52
N ALA A 128 23.20 -8.89 -7.06
CA ALA A 128 24.51 -9.46 -7.37
C ALA A 128 25.31 -8.58 -8.33
N ARG A 129 24.66 -8.08 -9.40
CA ARG A 129 25.28 -7.11 -10.33
C ARG A 129 25.70 -5.82 -9.65
N ARG A 130 24.89 -5.32 -8.72
CA ARG A 130 25.17 -4.06 -7.99
C ARG A 130 26.32 -4.21 -6.98
N VAL A 131 26.38 -5.34 -6.28
CA VAL A 131 27.42 -5.58 -5.27
C VAL A 131 28.77 -5.93 -5.92
N ASN A 132 28.75 -6.55 -7.10
CA ASN A 132 29.93 -6.86 -7.93
C ASN A 132 31.10 -7.48 -7.13
N LEU A 133 30.83 -8.57 -6.42
CA LEU A 133 31.83 -9.24 -5.56
C LEU A 133 33.04 -9.82 -6.32
N GLY A 134 33.00 -9.86 -7.66
CA GLY A 134 34.10 -10.36 -8.49
C GLY A 134 35.22 -9.35 -8.76
N GLU A 135 35.06 -8.09 -8.33
CA GLU A 135 36.07 -7.02 -8.49
C GLU A 135 36.75 -6.61 -7.16
N LEU A 136 36.68 -7.47 -6.14
CA LEU A 136 37.40 -7.33 -4.87
C LEU A 136 38.84 -7.84 -4.99
#